data_AF-I7IXF0-F1
#
_entry.id   AF-I7IXF0-F1
#
_cell.length_a   1.000
_cell.length_b   1.000
_cell.length_c   1.000
_cell.angle_alpha   90.00
_cell.angle_beta   90.00
_cell.angle_gamma   90.00
#
_symmetry.space_group_name_H-M   'P 1'
#
loop_
_entity.id
_entity.type
_entity.pdbx_description
1 polymer ?
#
loop_
_entity_poly.entity_id
_entity_poly.type
_entity_poly.pdbx_seq_one_letter_code
_entity_poly.pdbx_strand_id
1 'polypeptide(L)'
;MFLALTIGLLVAGGVYLVQQRGLVRVVMGMQLIAHAANLMILTAGVGELRGEAFPDRADLDVAGDPLPQAFVLTAIVISMAITSILLTVAAVGRSDDTEVQDPVAMSGRRPVRSPLSTLGRSTRTTADERAHEEAVAEARAEETANWKSNKPAWELPPAGEPTDQTPKGDR
;
A
#
# COMPACT_ATOMS: atom_id res chain seq x y z
N MET A 1 -37.38 -2.00 7.37
CA MET A 1 -36.86 -0.62 7.55
C MET A 1 -35.38 -0.63 7.92
N PHE A 2 -34.96 -1.23 9.03
CA PHE A 2 -33.53 -1.27 9.43
C PHE A 2 -32.61 -1.89 8.37
N LEU A 3 -32.97 -3.05 7.80
CA LEU A 3 -32.20 -3.68 6.72
C LEU A 3 -32.00 -2.78 5.50
N ALA A 4 -33.04 -2.05 5.09
CA ALA A 4 -32.96 -1.12 3.96
C ALA A 4 -32.01 0.06 4.26
N LEU A 5 -32.05 0.60 5.49
CA LEU A 5 -31.11 1.64 5.92
C LEU A 5 -29.67 1.13 5.99
N THR A 6 -29.46 -0.07 6.52
CA THR A 6 -28.15 -0.72 6.56
C THR A 6 -27.60 -0.92 5.15
N ILE A 7 -28.38 -1.50 4.23
CA ILE A 7 -27.98 -1.67 2.82
C ILE A 7 -27.61 -0.32 2.20
N GLY A 8 -28.45 0.70 2.38
CA GLY A 8 -28.17 2.05 1.87
C GLY A 8 -26.85 2.63 2.40
N LEU A 9 -26.57 2.46 3.70
CA LEU A 9 -25.33 2.91 4.31
C LEU A 9 -24.10 2.16 3.78
N LEU A 10 -24.20 0.83 3.62
CA LEU A 10 -23.10 0.02 3.06
C LEU A 10 -22.82 0.37 1.61
N VAL A 11 -23.86 0.58 0.79
CA VAL A 11 -23.69 1.00 -0.61
C VAL A 11 -23.08 2.40 -0.68
N ALA A 12 -23.59 3.36 0.10
CA ALA A 12 -23.06 4.71 0.13
C ALA A 12 -21.59 4.74 0.59
N GLY A 13 -21.25 4.02 1.66
CA GLY A 13 -19.89 3.88 2.15
C GLY A 13 -18.97 3.18 1.15
N GLY A 14 -19.46 2.12 0.49
CA GLY A 14 -18.72 1.39 -0.53
C GLY A 14 -18.41 2.25 -1.76
N VAL A 15 -19.40 2.94 -2.31
CA VAL A 15 -19.23 3.86 -3.44
C VAL A 15 -18.28 5.00 -3.07
N TYR A 16 -18.40 5.55 -1.86
CA TYR A 16 -17.50 6.58 -1.37
C TYR A 16 -16.03 6.10 -1.31
N LEU A 17 -15.78 4.91 -0.77
CA LEU A 17 -14.44 4.34 -0.67
C LEU A 17 -13.83 4.00 -2.05
N VAL A 18 -14.63 3.51 -2.99
CA VAL A 18 -14.17 3.24 -4.36
C VAL A 18 -13.72 4.52 -5.08
N GLN A 19 -14.32 5.66 -4.75
CA GLN A 19 -13.93 6.95 -5.34
C GLN A 19 -12.64 7.53 -4.73
N GLN A 20 -12.16 6.99 -3.61
CA GLN A 20 -10.92 7.46 -2.97
C GLN A 20 -9.67 6.94 -3.68
N ARG A 21 -8.60 7.73 -3.56
CA ARG A 21 -7.25 7.28 -3.93
C ARG A 21 -6.75 6.26 -2.91
N GLY A 22 -6.14 5.19 -3.40
CA GLY A 22 -5.59 4.11 -2.59
C GLY A 22 -6.18 2.75 -2.93
N LEU A 23 -5.38 1.80 -3.42
CA LEU A 23 -5.83 0.45 -3.78
C LEU A 23 -6.50 -0.25 -2.60
N VAL A 24 -5.92 -0.14 -1.39
CA VAL A 24 -6.49 -0.76 -0.17
C VAL A 24 -7.88 -0.20 0.15
N ARG A 25 -8.09 1.11 -0.05
CA ARG A 25 -9.41 1.75 0.17
C ARG A 25 -10.44 1.25 -0.85
N VAL A 26 -10.04 1.08 -2.11
CA VAL A 26 -10.89 0.49 -3.15
C VAL A 26 -11.28 -0.95 -2.79
N VAL A 27 -10.34 -1.77 -2.28
CA VAL A 27 -10.66 -3.14 -1.83
C VAL A 27 -11.67 -3.12 -0.68
N MET A 28 -11.49 -2.25 0.31
CA MET A 28 -12.46 -2.11 1.40
C MET A 28 -13.82 -1.62 0.90
N GLY A 29 -13.86 -0.73 -0.09
CA GLY A 29 -15.09 -0.28 -0.74
C GLY A 29 -15.83 -1.39 -1.48
N MET A 30 -15.10 -2.20 -2.25
CA MET A 30 -15.64 -3.40 -2.90
C MET A 30 -16.21 -4.39 -1.89
N GLN A 31 -15.55 -4.56 -0.74
CA GLN A 31 -16.02 -5.45 0.32
C GLN A 31 -17.35 -4.95 0.94
N LEU A 32 -17.50 -3.65 1.17
CA LEU A 32 -18.77 -3.07 1.64
C LEU A 32 -19.91 -3.29 0.64
N ILE A 33 -19.64 -3.10 -0.66
CA ILE A 33 -20.64 -3.33 -1.72
C ILE A 33 -21.02 -4.81 -1.77
N ALA A 34 -20.05 -5.73 -1.67
CA ALA A 34 -20.32 -7.17 -1.64
C ALA A 34 -21.23 -7.56 -0.46
N HIS A 35 -20.97 -7.00 0.73
CA HIS A 35 -21.86 -7.21 1.89
C HIS A 35 -23.26 -6.64 1.66
N ALA A 36 -23.39 -5.46 1.05
CA ALA A 36 -24.69 -4.90 0.70
C ALA A 36 -25.46 -5.77 -0.30
N ALA A 37 -24.77 -6.31 -1.32
CA ALA A 37 -25.37 -7.21 -2.31
C ALA A 37 -25.88 -8.51 -1.66
N ASN A 38 -25.08 -9.11 -0.76
CA ASN A 38 -25.48 -10.29 -0.01
C ASN A 38 -26.74 -10.02 0.83
N LEU A 39 -26.80 -8.89 1.53
CA LEU A 39 -27.98 -8.48 2.29
C LEU A 39 -29.19 -8.25 1.38
N MET A 40 -29.00 -7.62 0.22
CA MET A 40 -30.07 -7.37 -0.73
C MET A 40 -30.68 -8.69 -1.25
N ILE A 41 -29.85 -9.68 -1.58
CA ILE A 41 -30.32 -11.01 -2.01
C ILE A 41 -31.07 -11.71 -0.87
N LEU A 42 -30.54 -11.68 0.36
CA LEU A 42 -31.23 -12.28 1.51
C LEU A 42 -32.60 -11.64 1.76
N THR A 43 -32.70 -10.31 1.64
CA THR A 43 -33.98 -9.61 1.81
C THR A 43 -35.01 -9.92 0.72
N ALA A 44 -34.57 -10.38 -0.46
CA ALA A 44 -35.49 -10.81 -1.51
C ALA A 44 -36.14 -12.18 -1.21
N GLY A 45 -35.46 -13.05 -0.46
CA GLY A 45 -35.93 -14.40 -0.12
C GLY A 45 -36.58 -14.57 1.24
N VAL A 46 -36.22 -13.71 2.20
CA VAL A 46 -36.59 -13.86 3.61
C VAL A 46 -37.36 -12.61 4.04
N GLY A 47 -38.63 -12.53 3.61
CA GLY A 47 -39.51 -11.38 3.87
C GLY A 47 -40.04 -11.29 5.29
N GLU A 48 -40.11 -12.40 6.02
CA GLU A 48 -40.60 -12.48 7.41
C GLU A 48 -39.83 -13.60 8.12
N LEU A 49 -39.81 -13.62 9.46
CA LEU A 49 -39.11 -14.59 10.33
C LEU A 49 -39.47 -16.04 9.97
N ARG A 50 -38.87 -16.55 8.90
CA ARG A 50 -38.97 -17.92 8.47
C ARG A 50 -37.86 -18.72 9.16
N GLY A 51 -38.24 -19.86 9.72
CA GLY A 51 -37.34 -20.78 10.41
C GLY A 51 -36.28 -21.34 9.46
N GLU A 52 -35.36 -22.15 9.99
CA GLU A 52 -34.29 -22.71 9.18
C GLU A 52 -34.82 -23.40 7.90
N ALA A 53 -34.11 -23.23 6.78
CA ALA A 53 -34.42 -23.87 5.51
C ALA A 53 -34.04 -25.36 5.51
N PHE A 54 -34.37 -26.07 6.59
CA PHE A 54 -34.25 -27.51 6.70
C PHE A 54 -35.66 -28.13 6.63
N PRO A 55 -36.01 -28.78 5.50
CA PRO A 55 -37.33 -29.40 5.34
C PRO A 55 -37.62 -30.53 6.35
N ASP A 56 -36.60 -31.00 7.08
CA ASP A 56 -36.71 -32.01 8.14
C ASP A 56 -37.03 -31.41 9.53
N ARG A 57 -36.94 -30.08 9.70
CA ARG A 57 -37.05 -29.41 11.02
C ARG A 57 -38.00 -28.22 11.08
N ALA A 58 -38.53 -27.75 9.95
CA ALA A 58 -39.49 -26.65 9.89
C ALA A 58 -40.67 -27.03 8.98
N ASP A 59 -41.89 -26.63 9.38
CA ASP A 59 -43.06 -26.71 8.50
C ASP A 59 -42.78 -25.89 7.23
N LEU A 60 -43.11 -26.44 6.06
CA LEU A 60 -42.82 -25.84 4.75
C LEU A 60 -43.38 -24.41 4.62
N ASP A 61 -44.46 -24.11 5.36
CA ASP A 61 -45.11 -22.81 5.38
C ASP A 61 -44.28 -21.73 6.12
N VAL A 62 -43.39 -22.16 7.02
CA VAL A 62 -42.53 -21.29 7.85
C VAL A 62 -41.06 -21.40 7.45
N ALA A 63 -40.67 -22.32 6.57
CA ALA A 63 -39.28 -22.51 6.16
C ALA A 63 -38.79 -21.39 5.22
N GLY A 64 -37.57 -20.89 5.45
CA GLY A 64 -36.95 -19.87 4.60
C GLY A 64 -36.69 -20.35 3.17
N ASP A 65 -36.66 -19.43 2.20
CA ASP A 65 -36.37 -19.79 0.80
C ASP A 65 -34.91 -20.26 0.65
N PRO A 66 -34.66 -21.51 0.22
CA PRO A 66 -33.30 -22.04 0.07
C PRO A 66 -32.54 -21.43 -1.11
N LEU A 67 -33.23 -20.85 -2.10
CA LEU A 67 -32.59 -20.38 -3.33
C LEU A 67 -31.74 -19.11 -3.08
N PRO A 68 -32.26 -18.05 -2.42
CA PRO A 68 -31.45 -16.88 -2.07
C PRO A 68 -30.32 -17.21 -1.08
N GLN A 69 -30.48 -18.21 -0.22
CA GLN A 69 -29.43 -18.67 0.69
C GLN A 69 -28.26 -19.31 -0.07
N ALA A 70 -28.55 -20.18 -1.03
CA ALA A 70 -27.53 -20.79 -1.88
C ALA A 70 -26.77 -19.72 -2.69
N PHE A 71 -27.48 -18.73 -3.24
CA PHE A 71 -26.85 -17.63 -3.98
C PHE A 71 -25.92 -16.79 -3.12
N VAL A 72 -26.29 -16.51 -1.87
CA VAL A 72 -25.43 -15.75 -0.95
C VAL A 72 -24.16 -16.53 -0.60
N LEU A 73 -24.25 -17.84 -0.40
CA LEU A 73 -23.07 -18.69 -0.18
C LEU A 73 -22.10 -18.61 -1.37
N THR A 74 -22.62 -18.73 -2.60
CA THR A 74 -21.81 -18.59 -3.81
C THR A 74 -21.19 -17.19 -3.94
N ALA A 75 -21.97 -16.14 -3.67
CA ALA A 75 -21.52 -14.77 -3.73
C ALA A 75 -20.39 -14.46 -2.73
N ILE A 76 -20.48 -14.99 -1.49
CA ILE A 76 -19.45 -14.85 -0.46
C ILE A 76 -18.12 -15.46 -0.92
N VAL A 77 -18.15 -16.68 -1.48
CA VAL A 77 -16.92 -17.36 -1.95
C VAL A 77 -16.28 -16.60 -3.12
N ILE A 78 -17.08 -16.16 -4.09
CA ILE A 78 -16.59 -15.35 -5.22
C ILE A 78 -15.98 -14.03 -4.72
N SER A 79 -16.65 -13.35 -3.79
CA SER A 79 -16.15 -12.10 -3.21
C SER A 79 -14.83 -12.31 -2.48
N MET A 80 -14.70 -13.40 -1.70
CA MET A 80 -13.46 -13.72 -0.99
C MET A 80 -12.30 -14.00 -1.95
N ALA A 81 -12.55 -14.73 -3.04
CA ALA A 81 -11.56 -14.99 -4.08
C ALA A 81 -11.11 -13.70 -4.79
N ILE A 82 -12.05 -12.85 -5.20
CA ILE A 82 -11.75 -11.55 -5.83
C ILE A 82 -11.00 -10.65 -4.86
N THR A 83 -11.42 -10.56 -3.60
CA THR A 83 -10.76 -9.76 -2.58
C THR A 83 -9.32 -10.23 -2.37
N SER A 84 -9.05 -11.54 -2.32
CA SER A 84 -7.68 -12.07 -2.22
C SER A 84 -6.81 -11.66 -3.41
N ILE A 85 -7.36 -11.70 -4.63
CA ILE A 85 -6.65 -11.29 -5.84
C ILE A 85 -6.36 -9.79 -5.80
N LEU A 86 -7.36 -8.97 -5.46
CA LEU A 86 -7.22 -7.52 -5.35
C LEU A 86 -6.22 -7.13 -4.27
N LEU A 87 -6.23 -7.80 -3.11
CA LEU A 87 -5.26 -7.58 -2.03
C LEU A 87 -3.84 -7.94 -2.46
N THR A 88 -3.69 -9.03 -3.22
CA THR A 88 -2.39 -9.44 -3.77
C THR A 88 -1.86 -8.39 -4.75
N VAL A 89 -2.71 -7.88 -5.65
CA VAL A 89 -2.34 -6.81 -6.58
C VAL A 89 -1.99 -5.52 -5.82
N ALA A 90 -2.78 -5.17 -4.79
CA ALA A 90 -2.50 -4.03 -3.94
C ALA A 90 -1.17 -4.16 -3.20
N ALA A 91 -0.82 -5.37 -2.75
CA ALA A 91 0.46 -5.63 -2.07
C ALA A 91 1.66 -5.61 -3.03
N VAL A 92 1.47 -5.98 -4.31
CA VAL A 92 2.53 -5.93 -5.33
C VAL A 92 2.72 -4.51 -5.89
N GLY A 93 1.66 -3.70 -5.89
CA GLY A 93 1.69 -2.30 -6.31
C GLY A 93 2.64 -1.47 -5.47
N ARG A 94 3.79 -1.08 -6.04
CA ARG A 94 4.84 -0.31 -5.36
C ARG A 94 4.57 1.19 -5.25
N SER A 95 3.55 1.70 -5.93
CA SER A 95 3.15 3.10 -5.94
C SER A 95 1.65 3.19 -5.76
N ASP A 96 1.21 3.35 -4.52
CA ASP A 96 -0.16 3.71 -4.20
C ASP A 96 -0.19 5.25 -4.08
N ASP A 97 -1.02 5.93 -4.88
CA ASP A 97 -1.10 7.41 -5.00
C ASP A 97 -1.68 8.10 -3.74
N THR A 98 -1.43 7.52 -2.57
CA THR A 98 -1.82 7.98 -1.25
C THR A 98 -0.77 8.92 -0.64
N GLU A 99 0.43 9.03 -1.25
CA GLU A 99 1.42 10.02 -0.84
C GLU A 99 0.97 11.45 -1.23
N VAL A 100 0.82 12.30 -0.22
CA VAL A 100 0.64 13.74 -0.42
C VAL A 100 2.00 14.31 -0.81
N GLN A 101 2.18 14.68 -2.07
CA GLN A 101 3.38 15.42 -2.51
C GLN A 101 3.46 16.72 -1.72
N ASP A 102 4.44 16.83 -0.81
CA ASP A 102 4.70 18.06 -0.08
C ASP A 102 5.27 19.10 -1.07
N PRO A 103 4.58 20.23 -1.32
CA PRO A 103 5.03 21.24 -2.26
C PRO A 103 6.40 21.84 -1.88
N VAL A 104 6.80 21.75 -0.60
CA VAL A 104 8.11 22.24 -0.14
C VAL A 104 9.24 21.31 -0.60
N ALA A 105 9.01 20.00 -0.57
CA ALA A 105 9.98 18.98 -1.00
C ALA A 105 10.26 19.06 -2.51
N MET A 106 9.27 19.47 -3.30
CA MET A 106 9.36 19.56 -4.76
C MET A 106 10.16 20.79 -5.26
N SER A 107 10.46 21.77 -4.39
CA SER A 107 11.17 22.99 -4.80
C SER A 107 12.70 22.83 -4.98
N GLY A 108 13.24 21.62 -4.85
CA GLY A 108 14.68 21.34 -5.01
C GLY A 108 15.58 22.06 -4.00
N ARG A 109 14.98 22.73 -3.01
CA ARG A 109 15.71 23.42 -1.96
C ARG A 109 15.99 22.42 -0.85
N ARG A 110 17.27 22.23 -0.51
CA ARG A 110 17.74 21.36 0.59
C ARG A 110 16.75 21.41 1.75
N PRO A 111 16.27 20.28 2.29
CA PRO A 111 15.30 20.28 3.39
C PRO A 111 15.96 20.95 4.60
N VAL A 112 15.75 22.26 4.72
CA VAL A 112 16.11 23.01 5.92
C VAL A 112 15.16 22.48 6.96
N ARG A 113 15.69 21.77 7.96
CA ARG A 113 14.95 21.41 9.18
C ARG A 113 14.37 22.70 9.76
N SER A 114 13.12 23.00 9.41
CA SER A 114 12.45 24.15 9.97
C SER A 114 12.14 23.80 11.43
N PRO A 115 12.66 24.56 12.41
CA PRO A 115 12.38 24.33 13.83
C PRO A 115 10.89 24.53 14.19
N LEU A 116 10.08 25.03 13.24
CA LEU A 116 8.63 25.19 13.35
C LEU A 116 7.84 24.06 12.67
N SER A 117 8.52 23.05 12.12
CA SER A 117 7.84 21.88 11.57
C SER A 117 7.20 21.08 12.69
N THR A 118 5.86 21.08 12.72
CA THR A 118 5.06 20.27 13.64
C THR A 118 4.78 18.87 13.09
N LEU A 119 5.25 18.56 11.87
CA LEU A 119 5.17 17.20 11.32
C LEU A 119 6.13 16.32 12.12
N GLY A 120 5.55 15.45 12.94
CA GLY A 120 6.27 14.52 13.78
C GLY A 120 7.19 13.60 12.96
N ARG A 121 8.24 13.12 13.61
CA ARG A 121 9.35 12.28 13.12
C ARG A 121 8.96 10.97 12.39
N SER A 122 7.69 10.70 12.12
CA SER A 122 7.19 9.35 11.79
C SER A 122 6.74 9.13 10.34
N THR A 123 6.88 10.07 9.41
CA THR A 123 6.71 9.77 7.98
C THR A 123 8.09 9.60 7.34
N ARG A 124 8.79 8.51 7.66
CA ARG A 124 9.86 8.05 6.76
C ARG A 124 9.17 7.45 5.56
N THR A 125 9.07 8.21 4.50
CA THR A 125 8.65 7.67 3.21
C THR A 125 9.82 6.93 2.58
N THR A 126 9.54 5.93 1.75
CA THR A 126 10.61 5.23 1.00
C THR A 126 11.36 6.17 0.06
N ALA A 127 10.74 7.30 -0.32
CA ALA A 127 11.38 8.38 -1.06
C ALA A 127 12.43 9.12 -0.22
N ASP A 128 12.14 9.43 1.05
CA ASP A 128 13.10 10.06 1.96
C ASP A 128 14.31 9.16 2.24
N GLU A 129 14.08 7.85 2.36
CA GLU A 129 15.16 6.87 2.55
C GLU A 129 16.08 6.81 1.33
N ARG A 130 15.53 6.81 0.12
CA ARG A 130 16.33 6.83 -1.13
C ARG A 130 17.08 8.14 -1.32
N ALA A 131 16.44 9.28 -1.09
CA ALA A 131 17.10 10.58 -1.19
C ALA A 131 18.24 10.69 -0.17
N HIS A 132 18.09 10.09 1.01
CA HIS A 132 19.16 9.99 1.99
C HIS A 132 20.28 9.06 1.54
N GLU A 133 19.97 7.88 1.00
CA GLU A 133 20.96 6.92 0.49
C GLU A 133 21.76 7.49 -0.68
N GLU A 134 21.12 8.16 -1.63
CA GLU A 134 21.75 8.83 -2.76
C GLU A 134 22.67 9.97 -2.29
N ALA A 135 22.18 10.84 -1.39
CA ALA A 135 22.98 11.93 -0.84
C ALA A 135 24.19 11.41 -0.03
N VAL A 136 24.03 10.29 0.68
CA VAL A 136 25.13 9.64 1.42
C VAL A 136 26.11 8.97 0.46
N ALA A 137 25.64 8.36 -0.64
CA ALA A 137 26.48 7.76 -1.67
C ALA A 137 27.32 8.82 -2.40
N GLU A 138 26.72 9.96 -2.75
CA GLU A 138 27.40 11.11 -3.35
C GLU A 138 28.44 11.71 -2.39
N ALA A 139 28.07 11.98 -1.15
CA ALA A 139 29.01 12.50 -0.14
C ALA A 139 30.20 11.55 0.08
N ARG A 140 29.96 10.24 0.09
CA ARG A 140 31.00 9.22 0.19
C ARG A 140 31.86 9.15 -1.07
N ALA A 141 31.29 9.36 -2.25
CA ALA A 141 32.04 9.43 -3.51
C ALA A 141 32.94 10.68 -3.54
N GLU A 142 32.45 11.83 -3.11
CA GLU A 142 33.24 13.06 -2.95
C GLU A 142 34.36 12.88 -1.92
N GLU A 143 34.07 12.27 -0.77
CA GLU A 143 35.05 12.01 0.27
C GLU A 143 36.16 11.06 -0.20
N THR A 144 35.80 9.98 -0.92
CA THR A 144 36.79 9.06 -1.49
C THR A 144 37.59 9.66 -2.65
N ALA A 145 37.00 10.57 -3.43
CA ALA A 145 37.72 11.32 -4.45
C ALA A 145 38.69 12.34 -3.83
N ASN A 146 38.25 13.05 -2.79
CA ASN A 146 39.07 13.98 -2.03
C ASN A 146 40.24 13.26 -1.34
N TRP A 147 40.00 12.12 -0.69
CA TRP A 147 41.03 11.28 -0.10
C TRP A 147 42.12 10.86 -1.11
N LYS A 148 41.70 10.44 -2.31
CA LYS A 148 42.64 10.05 -3.37
C LYS A 148 43.47 11.23 -3.88
N SER A 149 42.88 12.42 -3.96
CA SER A 149 43.55 13.64 -4.40
C SER A 149 44.49 14.21 -3.35
N ASN A 150 44.12 14.11 -2.08
CA ASN A 150 44.85 14.66 -0.95
C ASN A 150 45.30 13.53 -0.03
N LYS A 151 46.16 12.65 -0.55
CA LYS A 151 46.75 11.59 0.25
C LYS A 151 47.47 12.21 1.45
N PRO A 152 47.19 11.77 2.68
CA PRO A 152 47.86 12.32 3.83
C PRO A 152 49.36 12.02 3.79
N ALA A 153 50.15 12.90 4.40
CA ALA A 153 51.62 12.88 4.30
C ALA A 153 52.29 11.56 4.75
N TRP A 154 51.58 10.71 5.50
CA TRP A 154 52.06 9.40 5.94
C TRP A 154 51.84 8.26 4.93
N GLU A 155 51.02 8.47 3.89
CA GLU A 155 50.82 7.54 2.76
C GLU A 155 51.75 7.81 1.57
N LEU A 156 52.40 8.98 1.55
CA LEU A 156 53.41 9.29 0.55
C LEU A 156 54.69 8.52 0.88
N PRO A 157 55.36 7.92 -0.13
CA PRO A 157 56.64 7.26 0.11
C PRO A 157 57.61 8.28 0.73
N PRO A 158 58.43 7.87 1.72
CA PRO A 158 59.32 8.78 2.43
C PRO A 158 60.23 9.50 1.43
N ALA A 159 60.36 10.82 1.60
CA ALA A 159 61.16 11.69 0.73
C ALA A 159 62.64 11.23 0.76
N GLY A 160 63.01 10.38 -0.19
CA GLY A 160 64.33 9.77 -0.25
C GLY A 160 64.38 8.41 -0.96
N GLU A 161 63.25 7.74 -1.19
CA GLU A 161 63.25 6.54 -2.04
C GLU A 161 63.22 6.95 -3.52
N PRO A 162 64.21 6.54 -4.34
CA PRO A 162 64.13 6.74 -5.77
C PRO A 162 62.91 5.97 -6.29
N THR A 163 61.94 6.68 -6.87
CA THR A 163 60.89 6.03 -7.64
C THR A 163 61.56 5.29 -8.78
N ASP A 164 61.62 3.96 -8.68
CA ASP A 164 62.10 3.07 -9.73
C ASP A 164 61.10 3.14 -10.91
N GLN A 165 61.24 4.19 -11.72
CA GLN A 165 60.68 4.24 -13.05
C GLN A 165 61.58 3.37 -13.92
N THR A 166 61.39 2.05 -13.85
CA THR A 166 61.85 1.17 -14.91
C THR A 166 61.08 1.56 -16.19
N PRO A 167 61.76 1.95 -17.29
CA PRO A 167 61.09 2.10 -18.55
C PRO A 167 60.68 0.70 -18.99
N LYS A 168 59.37 0.46 -19.01
CA LYS A 168 58.78 -0.73 -19.60
C LYS A 168 59.24 -0.78 -21.07
N GLY A 169 60.21 -1.65 -21.33
CA GLY A 169 60.83 -1.80 -22.64
C GLY A 169 59.78 -2.19 -23.68
N ASP A 170 59.73 -1.39 -24.74
CA ASP A 170 59.16 -1.77 -26.02
C ASP A 170 60.13 -2.74 -26.70
N ARG A 171 59.74 -4.02 -26.74
CA ARG A 171 60.14 -5.01 -27.76
C ARG A 171 59.02 -6.03 -27.92
#